data_AF-A0A8C9Q8Q1-F1
#
_entry.id   AF-A0A8C9Q8Q1-F1
#
_cell.length_a   1.000
_cell.length_b   1.000
_cell.length_c   1.000
_cell.angle_alpha   90.00
_cell.angle_beta   90.00
_cell.angle_gamma   90.00
#
_symmetry.space_group_name_H-M   'P 1'
#
loop_
_entity.id
_entity.type
_entity.pdbx_description
1 polymer ?
#
loop_
_entity_poly.entity_id
_entity_poly.type
_entity_poly.pdbx_seq_one_letter_code
_entity_poly.pdbx_strand_id
1 'polypeptide(L)'
;HLTYENEEAFAGKNGLSFIETSALDSTNVEAAFQTILTEIYRIVSQKQMSDRRQNDMSPSNNVVPIHVPPTTEDKRKVQCCQNI
;
A
#
# COMPACT_ATOMS: atom_id res chain seq x y z
N HIS A 1 6.56 -26.09 -31.96
CA HIS A 1 6.99 -24.75 -31.53
C HIS A 1 5.73 -24.06 -31.04
N LEU A 2 5.65 -23.71 -29.76
CA LEU A 2 4.56 -22.86 -29.28
C LEU A 2 4.82 -21.46 -29.84
N THR A 3 3.77 -20.76 -30.27
CA THR A 3 3.91 -19.37 -30.73
C THR A 3 3.91 -18.45 -29.51
N TYR A 4 4.57 -17.30 -29.63
CA TYR A 4 4.55 -16.25 -28.60
C TYR A 4 3.12 -15.96 -28.10
N GLU A 5 2.17 -15.82 -29.03
CA GLU A 5 0.76 -15.58 -28.74
C GLU A 5 0.13 -16.70 -27.87
N ASN A 6 0.51 -17.97 -28.10
CA ASN A 6 0.00 -19.08 -27.31
C ASN A 6 0.56 -19.09 -25.88
N GLU A 7 1.83 -18.73 -25.72
CA GLU A 7 2.49 -18.67 -24.41
C GLU A 7 1.97 -17.49 -23.57
N GLU A 8 1.81 -16.33 -24.20
CA GLU A 8 1.22 -15.15 -23.58
C GLU A 8 -0.24 -15.39 -23.18
N ALA A 9 -1.05 -16.00 -24.07
CA ALA A 9 -2.44 -16.35 -23.76
C ALA A 9 -2.54 -17.39 -22.63
N PHE A 10 -1.64 -18.36 -22.59
CA PHE A 10 -1.58 -19.35 -21.51
C PHE A 10 -1.24 -18.68 -20.18
N ALA A 11 -0.25 -17.79 -20.15
CA ALA A 11 0.12 -17.07 -18.95
C ALA A 11 -1.03 -16.19 -18.43
N GLY A 12 -1.65 -15.42 -19.32
CA GLY A 12 -2.82 -14.60 -18.98
C GLY A 12 -3.99 -15.42 -18.44
N LYS A 13 -4.27 -16.59 -19.03
CA LYS A 13 -5.34 -17.50 -18.55
C LYS A 13 -5.06 -18.06 -17.15
N ASN A 14 -3.80 -18.25 -16.77
CA ASN A 14 -3.40 -18.83 -15.49
C ASN A 14 -3.01 -17.77 -14.44
N GLY A 15 -3.12 -16.48 -14.76
CA GLY A 15 -2.70 -15.41 -13.85
C GLY A 15 -1.20 -15.38 -13.62
N LEU A 16 -0.41 -15.82 -14.61
CA LEU A 16 1.05 -15.80 -14.58
C LEU A 16 1.56 -14.62 -15.41
N SER A 17 2.67 -14.04 -14.96
CA SER A 17 3.45 -13.07 -15.75
C SER A 17 4.26 -13.82 -16.81
N PHE A 18 4.38 -13.24 -18.01
CA PHE A 18 5.14 -13.82 -19.13
C PHE A 18 6.15 -12.81 -19.68
N ILE A 19 7.37 -13.29 -19.94
CA ILE A 19 8.42 -12.53 -20.62
C ILE A 19 9.38 -13.52 -21.28
N GLU A 20 9.53 -13.40 -22.60
CA GLU A 20 10.52 -14.18 -23.34
C GLU A 20 11.92 -13.60 -23.08
N THR A 21 12.89 -14.46 -22.79
CA THR A 21 14.26 -14.06 -22.49
C THR A 21 15.25 -14.88 -23.29
N SER A 22 16.36 -14.26 -23.66
CA SER A 22 17.51 -14.96 -24.25
C SER A 22 18.74 -14.66 -23.43
N ALA A 23 19.24 -15.68 -22.75
CA ALA A 23 20.49 -15.58 -21.98
C ALA A 23 21.71 -15.40 -22.91
N LEU A 24 21.60 -15.82 -24.17
CA LEU A 24 22.69 -15.76 -25.15
C LEU A 24 23.04 -14.31 -25.51
N ASP A 25 22.03 -13.47 -25.72
CA ASP A 25 22.19 -12.06 -26.10
C ASP A 25 21.72 -11.08 -25.01
N SER A 26 21.39 -11.59 -23.82
CA SER A 26 20.88 -10.82 -22.67
C SER A 26 19.53 -10.14 -22.90
N THR A 27 18.79 -10.52 -23.94
CA THR A 27 17.46 -9.95 -24.19
C THR A 27 16.53 -10.24 -23.02
N ASN A 28 15.94 -9.17 -22.48
CA ASN A 28 14.93 -9.18 -21.42
C ASN A 28 15.34 -9.83 -20.09
N VAL A 29 16.58 -10.24 -19.90
CA VAL A 29 17.02 -10.91 -18.66
C VAL A 29 16.86 -9.98 -17.45
N GLU A 30 17.40 -8.77 -17.52
CA GLU A 30 17.28 -7.80 -16.43
C GLU A 30 15.81 -7.39 -16.19
N ALA A 31 15.07 -7.13 -17.27
CA ALA A 31 13.66 -6.78 -17.20
C ALA A 31 12.82 -7.87 -16.51
N ALA A 32 13.12 -9.15 -16.77
CA ALA A 32 12.43 -10.27 -16.13
C ALA A 32 12.63 -10.27 -14.62
N PHE A 33 13.88 -10.07 -14.14
CA PHE A 33 14.17 -9.98 -12.71
C PHE A 33 13.53 -8.76 -12.06
N GLN A 34 13.61 -7.59 -12.69
CA GLN A 34 13.00 -6.38 -12.15
C GLN A 34 11.47 -6.53 -12.06
N THR A 35 10.84 -7.13 -13.07
CA THR A 35 9.39 -7.35 -13.11
C THR A 35 8.93 -8.23 -11.94
N ILE A 36 9.54 -9.41 -11.79
CA ILE A 36 9.11 -10.36 -10.75
C ILE A 36 9.35 -9.81 -9.33
N LEU A 37 10.49 -9.14 -9.10
CA LEU A 37 10.79 -8.54 -7.79
C LEU A 37 9.83 -7.38 -7.46
N THR A 38 9.51 -6.55 -8.45
CA THR A 38 8.55 -5.44 -8.29
C THR A 38 7.15 -5.97 -7.97
N GLU A 39 6.73 -7.02 -8.65
CA GLU A 39 5.41 -7.63 -8.42
C GLU A 39 5.31 -8.25 -7.03
N ILE A 40 6.33 -8.99 -6.58
CA ILE A 40 6.42 -9.53 -5.22
C ILE A 40 6.33 -8.40 -4.19
N TYR A 41 7.12 -7.34 -4.37
CA TYR A 41 7.08 -6.19 -3.47
C TYR A 41 5.68 -5.58 -3.40
N ARG A 42 5.04 -5.32 -4.55
CA ARG A 42 3.69 -4.75 -4.62
C ARG A 42 2.68 -5.59 -3.85
N ILE A 43 2.68 -6.92 -4.05
CA ILE A 43 1.76 -7.85 -3.38
C ILE A 43 1.98 -7.84 -1.87
N VAL A 44 3.23 -7.94 -1.43
CA VAL A 44 3.58 -7.97 -0.01
C VAL A 44 3.21 -6.66 0.67
N SER A 45 3.53 -5.51 0.06
CA SER A 45 3.18 -4.20 0.60
C SER A 45 1.66 -3.98 0.71
N GLN A 46 0.90 -4.41 -0.31
CA GLN A 46 -0.57 -4.32 -0.26
C GLN A 46 -1.18 -5.18 0.84
N LYS A 47 -0.64 -6.39 1.05
CA LYS A 47 -1.09 -7.27 2.13
C LYS A 47 -0.84 -6.65 3.51
N GLN A 48 0.37 -6.13 3.75
CA GLN A 48 0.70 -5.47 5.03
C GLN A 48 -0.22 -4.30 5.34
N MET A 49 -0.58 -3.49 4.34
CA MET A 49 -1.52 -2.38 4.52
C MET A 49 -2.94 -2.87 4.85
N SER A 50 -3.37 -3.98 4.25
CA SER A 50 -4.67 -4.59 4.50
C SER A 50 -4.76 -5.17 5.92
N ASP A 51 -3.72 -5.89 6.34
CA ASP A 51 -3.62 -6.46 7.70
C ASP A 51 -3.60 -5.35 8.77
N ARG A 52 -2.92 -4.22 8.49
CA ARG A 52 -2.91 -3.06 9.40
C ARG A 52 -4.29 -2.42 9.56
N ARG A 53 -5.10 -2.36 8.49
CA ARG A 53 -6.47 -1.84 8.54
C ARG A 53 -7.42 -2.75 9.31
N GLN A 54 -7.24 -4.08 9.27
CA GLN A 54 -8.04 -5.02 10.06
C GLN A 54 -7.68 -4.97 11.55
N ASN A 55 -6.42 -4.68 11.89
CA ASN A 55 -5.98 -4.50 13.28
C ASN A 55 -6.21 -3.10 13.84
N ASP A 56 -6.70 -2.16 13.03
CA ASP A 56 -7.12 -0.83 13.51
C ASP A 56 -8.49 -0.93 14.17
N MET A 57 -8.49 -1.50 15.38
CA MET A 57 -9.54 -1.28 16.39
C MET A 57 -9.54 0.21 16.74
N SER A 58 -10.11 1.03 15.86
CA SER A 58 -10.32 2.44 16.12
C SER A 58 -11.18 2.60 17.38
N PRO A 59 -10.81 3.45 18.35
CA PRO A 59 -11.65 3.75 19.51
C PRO A 59 -12.92 4.56 19.18
N SER A 60 -13.29 4.69 17.89
CA SER A 60 -14.37 5.55 17.39
C SER A 60 -15.77 5.27 17.95
N ASN A 61 -15.99 4.20 18.73
CA ASN A 61 -17.30 3.92 19.32
C ASN A 61 -17.63 4.71 20.60
N ASN A 62 -16.71 5.53 21.13
CA ASN A 62 -16.95 6.32 22.35
C ASN A 62 -16.80 7.84 22.16
N VAL A 63 -17.17 8.38 20.98
CA VAL A 63 -17.16 9.83 20.77
C VAL A 63 -18.42 10.45 21.40
N VAL A 64 -18.28 10.99 22.61
CA VAL A 64 -19.32 11.79 23.26
C VAL A 64 -19.15 13.26 22.82
N PRO A 65 -20.22 13.96 22.38
CA PRO A 65 -20.14 15.38 22.06
C PRO A 65 -19.74 16.22 23.27
N ILE A 66 -18.63 16.96 23.17
CA ILE A 66 -18.24 17.93 24.21
C ILE A 66 -19.10 19.18 24.03
N HIS A 67 -20.04 19.41 24.94
CA HIS A 67 -20.81 20.64 25.00
C HIS A 67 -20.05 21.67 25.85
N VAL A 68 -19.46 22.67 25.19
CA VAL A 68 -18.76 23.77 25.88
C VAL A 68 -19.79 24.86 26.20
N PRO A 69 -20.16 25.10 27.48
CA PRO A 69 -20.99 26.24 27.84
C PRO A 69 -20.22 27.55 27.61
N PRO A 70 -20.89 28.66 27.24
CA PRO A 70 -20.24 29.95 27.06
C PRO A 70 -19.58 30.38 28.37
N THR A 71 -18.28 30.66 28.30
CA THR A 71 -17.52 31.25 29.40
C THR A 71 -17.97 32.69 29.58
N THR A 72 -18.67 33.00 30.67
CA THR A 72 -18.77 34.38 31.16
C THR A 72 -17.39 34.80 31.65
N GLU A 73 -16.84 35.85 31.06
CA GLU A 73 -15.53 36.39 31.40
C GLU A 73 -15.47 36.79 32.89
N ASP A 74 -14.78 36.00 33.70
CA ASP A 74 -13.94 36.58 34.73
C ASP A 74 -12.66 35.75 34.88
N LYS A 75 -11.54 36.45 34.68
CA LYS A 75 -10.16 36.15 35.12
C LYS A 75 -9.26 35.27 34.24
N ARG A 76 -8.28 36.03 33.70
CA ARG A 76 -6.85 35.74 33.48
C ARG A 76 -6.53 34.85 32.28
N LYS A 77 -6.06 35.53 31.23
CA LYS A 77 -5.33 34.95 30.09
C LYS A 77 -4.21 34.04 30.60
N VAL A 78 -4.46 32.73 30.58
CA VAL A 78 -3.41 31.72 30.64
C VAL A 78 -2.78 31.67 29.25
N GLN A 79 -1.55 32.18 29.16
CA GLN A 79 -0.72 32.04 27.97
C GLN A 79 -0.26 30.57 27.90
N CYS A 80 -0.89 29.78 27.03
CA CYS A 80 -0.39 28.45 26.67
C CYS A 80 0.48 28.54 25.41
N CYS A 81 1.48 27.67 25.32
CA CYS A 81 2.63 27.65 24.40
C CYS A 81 3.82 28.51 24.87
N GLN A 82 4.58 27.97 25.84
CA GLN A 82 6.01 28.23 25.93
C GLN A 82 6.74 27.08 25.22
N ASN A 83 7.47 27.43 24.17
CA ASN A 83 8.42 26.55 23.49
C ASN A 83 9.37 25.92 24.50
N ILE A 84 9.55 24.61 24.41
CA ILE A 84 10.84 23.95 24.63
C ILE A 84 11.15 23.13 23.38
#